data_AF-A0A9D1SQ04-F1
#
_entry.id   AF-A0A9D1SQ04-F1
#
_cell.length_a   1.000
_cell.length_b   1.000
_cell.length_c   1.000
_cell.angle_alpha   90.00
_cell.angle_beta   90.00
_cell.angle_gamma   90.00
#
_symmetry.space_group_name_H-M   'P 1'
#
loop_
_entity.id
_entity.type
_entity.pdbx_description
1 polymer ?
#
loop_
_entity_poly.entity_id
_entity_poly.type
_entity_poly.pdbx_seq_one_letter_code
_entity_poly.pdbx_strand_id
1 'polypeptide(L)'
;MKFCSKCGAQIDDAAVVCPNCGCSTQAAPRQKSALGTVALVFMIITIVAMLLSAIITAVGIPALLEAAGAGDSAEGQMMVITAIIQAVFSIIPLAWVIPMTVSLSRKLKNGVPVTTAFKVCTLIFVNLLSGILLLCMKDN
;
A
#
# COMPACT_ATOMS: atom_id res chain seq x y z
N MET A 1 -25.13 -26.63 -9.40
CA MET A 1 -24.52 -27.32 -8.24
C MET A 1 -23.06 -27.54 -8.51
N LYS A 2 -22.21 -26.87 -7.73
CA LYS A 2 -20.76 -26.86 -7.88
C LYS A 2 -20.08 -27.56 -6.70
N PHE A 3 -18.92 -28.15 -6.93
CA PHE A 3 -18.13 -28.84 -5.91
C PHE A 3 -16.86 -28.04 -5.61
N CYS A 4 -16.43 -28.06 -4.35
CA CYS A 4 -15.17 -27.45 -3.99
C CYS A 4 -14.00 -28.19 -4.64
N SER A 5 -13.17 -27.48 -5.40
CA SER A 5 -11.99 -28.03 -6.10
C SER A 5 -10.87 -28.51 -5.16
N LYS A 6 -10.91 -28.14 -3.87
CA LYS A 6 -9.96 -28.59 -2.86
C LYS A 6 -10.44 -29.80 -2.07
N CYS A 7 -11.69 -29.79 -1.60
CA CYS A 7 -12.18 -30.80 -0.65
C CYS A 7 -13.33 -31.66 -1.17
N GLY A 8 -13.80 -31.44 -2.41
CA GLY A 8 -14.86 -32.23 -3.04
C GLY A 8 -16.25 -32.08 -2.42
N ALA A 9 -16.42 -31.23 -1.40
CA ALA A 9 -17.73 -30.99 -0.81
C ALA A 9 -18.67 -30.28 -1.80
N GLN A 10 -19.94 -30.67 -1.81
CA GLN A 10 -20.98 -29.97 -2.54
C GLN A 10 -21.22 -28.61 -1.87
N ILE A 11 -21.13 -27.55 -2.65
CA ILE A 11 -21.27 -26.18 -2.16
C ILE A 11 -22.31 -25.44 -3.00
N ASP A 12 -23.00 -24.52 -2.34
CA ASP A 12 -24.04 -23.72 -2.97
C ASP A 12 -23.48 -22.85 -4.09
N ASP A 13 -24.21 -22.68 -5.20
CA ASP A 13 -23.72 -22.00 -6.42
C ASP A 13 -23.36 -20.52 -6.18
N ALA A 14 -23.83 -19.94 -5.07
CA ALA A 14 -23.49 -18.58 -4.61
C ALA A 14 -22.39 -18.53 -3.51
N ALA A 15 -21.94 -19.68 -2.98
CA ALA A 15 -20.91 -19.70 -1.94
C ALA A 15 -19.61 -19.08 -2.46
N VAL A 16 -19.12 -18.05 -1.75
CA VAL A 16 -17.84 -17.36 -1.99
C VAL A 16 -16.69 -18.08 -1.29
N VAL A 17 -16.99 -18.78 -0.20
CA VAL A 17 -16.03 -19.54 0.62
C VAL A 17 -16.64 -20.90 0.92
N CYS A 18 -15.88 -21.97 0.71
CA CYS A 18 -16.29 -23.32 1.08
C CYS A 18 -16.35 -23.44 2.62
N PRO A 19 -17.51 -23.81 3.22
CA PRO A 19 -17.63 -23.93 4.68
C PRO A 19 -16.82 -25.10 5.27
N ASN A 20 -16.43 -26.08 4.44
CA ASN A 20 -15.75 -27.28 4.90
C ASN A 20 -14.21 -27.15 4.88
N CYS A 21 -13.64 -26.39 3.93
CA CYS A 21 -12.18 -26.22 3.81
C CYS A 21 -11.70 -24.77 3.77
N GLY A 22 -12.59 -23.79 3.78
CA GLY A 22 -12.26 -22.37 3.75
C GLY A 22 -11.71 -21.84 2.42
N CYS A 23 -11.66 -22.65 1.35
CA CYS A 23 -11.16 -22.18 0.06
C CYS A 23 -12.20 -21.31 -0.66
N SER A 24 -11.75 -20.21 -1.29
CA SER A 24 -12.63 -19.32 -2.05
C SER A 24 -13.09 -19.98 -3.35
N THR A 25 -14.39 -19.93 -3.62
CA THR A 25 -15.07 -20.75 -4.65
C THR A 25 -15.58 -19.94 -5.84
N GLN A 26 -15.00 -18.76 -6.09
CA GLN A 26 -15.34 -17.94 -7.24
C GLN A 26 -14.10 -17.55 -8.07
N ALA A 27 -14.17 -17.90 -9.36
CA ALA A 27 -13.53 -17.16 -10.44
C ALA A 27 -14.61 -16.27 -11.07
N ALA A 28 -14.88 -15.10 -10.49
CA ALA A 28 -15.88 -14.18 -11.05
C ALA A 28 -15.29 -13.34 -12.20
N PRO A 29 -16.09 -12.99 -13.22
CA PRO A 29 -15.64 -12.19 -14.34
C PRO A 29 -15.31 -10.74 -13.92
N ARG A 30 -14.18 -10.31 -14.47
CA ARG A 30 -13.40 -9.09 -14.26
C ARG A 30 -14.17 -7.81 -14.55
N GLN A 31 -14.50 -7.01 -13.53
CA GLN A 31 -14.80 -5.58 -13.72
C GLN A 31 -13.52 -4.77 -13.56
N LYS A 32 -13.16 -3.93 -14.55
CA LYS A 32 -12.16 -2.88 -14.37
C LYS A 32 -12.72 -1.86 -13.38
N SER A 33 -12.50 -2.07 -12.09
CA SER A 33 -12.96 -1.16 -11.06
C SER A 33 -12.04 0.06 -11.06
N ALA A 34 -12.59 1.20 -11.49
CA ALA A 34 -11.97 2.52 -11.35
C ALA A 34 -11.43 2.73 -9.92
N LEU A 35 -12.11 2.16 -8.93
CA LEU A 35 -11.72 2.18 -7.52
C LEU A 35 -10.33 1.58 -7.25
N GLY A 36 -9.95 0.49 -7.91
CA GLY A 36 -8.60 -0.08 -7.78
C GLY A 36 -7.53 0.83 -8.39
N THR A 37 -7.86 1.52 -9.48
CA THR A 37 -6.96 2.49 -10.11
C THR A 37 -6.78 3.72 -9.23
N VAL A 38 -7.87 4.24 -8.66
CA VAL A 38 -7.83 5.37 -7.72
C VAL A 38 -7.02 5.03 -6.48
N ALA A 39 -7.20 3.83 -5.90
CA ALA A 39 -6.42 3.40 -4.75
C ALA A 39 -4.90 3.35 -5.04
N LEU A 40 -4.52 2.89 -6.22
CA LEU A 40 -3.14 2.86 -6.69
C LEU A 40 -2.58 4.28 -6.91
N VAL A 41 -3.38 5.20 -7.44
CA VAL A 41 -3.00 6.61 -7.59
C VAL A 41 -2.74 7.24 -6.22
N PHE A 42 -3.63 7.06 -5.24
CA PHE A 42 -3.41 7.56 -3.88
C PHE A 42 -2.13 6.97 -3.24
N MET A 43 -1.87 5.69 -3.47
CA MET A 43 -0.67 5.01 -2.99
C MET A 43 0.62 5.60 -3.58
N ILE A 44 0.63 5.89 -4.89
CA ILE A 44 1.76 6.54 -5.56
C ILE A 44 1.94 7.98 -5.03
N ILE A 45 0.86 8.74 -4.89
CA ILE A 45 0.90 10.11 -4.35
C ILE A 45 1.54 10.13 -2.97
N THR A 46 1.16 9.19 -2.08
CA THR A 46 1.76 9.12 -0.74
C THR A 46 3.25 8.80 -0.77
N ILE A 47 3.69 7.91 -1.66
CA ILE A 47 5.11 7.57 -1.82
C ILE A 47 5.89 8.80 -2.31
N VAL A 48 5.38 9.50 -3.33
CA VAL A 48 6.00 10.70 -3.88
C VAL A 48 6.07 11.81 -2.83
N ALA A 49 4.99 12.05 -2.08
CA ALA A 49 4.96 13.04 -1.01
C ALA A 49 5.98 12.74 0.10
N MET A 50 6.13 11.47 0.50
CA MET A 50 7.14 11.05 1.50
C MET A 50 8.58 11.22 1.00
N LEU A 51 8.84 10.93 -0.27
CA LEU A 51 10.16 11.14 -0.86
C LEU A 51 10.50 12.63 -0.95
N LEU A 52 9.55 13.46 -1.38
CA LEU A 52 9.73 14.91 -1.44
C LEU A 52 9.95 15.51 -0.05
N SER A 53 9.18 15.10 0.96
CA SER A 53 9.38 15.61 2.33
C SER A 53 10.74 15.21 2.90
N ALA A 54 11.17 13.95 2.69
CA ALA A 54 12.49 13.50 3.12
C ALA A 54 13.62 14.31 2.47
N ILE A 55 13.54 14.56 1.15
CA ILE A 55 14.52 15.37 0.41
C ILE A 55 14.53 16.82 0.91
N ILE A 56 13.35 17.43 1.11
CA ILE A 56 13.23 18.79 1.63
C ILE A 56 13.88 18.88 3.02
N THR A 57 13.63 17.92 3.92
CA THR A 57 14.23 17.93 5.26
C THR A 57 15.74 17.66 5.27
N ALA A 58 16.24 16.83 4.35
CA ALA A 58 17.64 16.43 4.32
C ALA A 58 18.55 17.44 3.59
N VAL A 59 18.02 18.16 2.59
CA VAL A 59 18.79 19.07 1.73
C VAL A 59 18.19 20.47 1.71
N GLY A 60 16.86 20.59 1.63
CA GLY A 60 16.18 21.88 1.51
C GLY A 60 16.30 22.76 2.75
N ILE A 61 15.97 22.23 3.94
CA ILE A 61 16.06 23.00 5.19
C ILE A 61 17.52 23.41 5.52
N PRO A 62 18.53 22.55 5.43
CA PRO A 62 19.92 22.98 5.68
C PRO A 62 20.39 24.04 4.67
N ALA A 63 20.09 23.88 3.37
CA ALA A 63 20.46 24.89 2.36
C ALA A 63 19.79 26.25 2.60
N LEU A 64 18.54 26.26 3.10
CA LEU A 64 17.82 27.49 3.47
C LEU A 64 18.41 28.13 4.75
N LEU A 65 18.86 27.33 5.71
CA LEU A 65 19.44 27.82 6.96
C LEU A 65 20.87 28.35 6.76
N GLU A 66 21.65 27.72 5.87
CA GLU A 66 22.95 28.21 5.41
C GLU A 66 22.82 29.56 4.70
N ALA A 67 21.81 29.73 3.85
CA ALA A 67 21.51 31.01 3.20
C ALA A 67 21.11 32.12 4.21
N ALA A 68 20.62 31.75 5.39
CA ALA A 68 20.28 32.67 6.47
C ALA A 68 21.44 32.95 7.45
N GLY A 69 22.62 32.33 7.26
CA GLY A 69 23.84 32.61 8.03
C GLY A 69 23.90 31.97 9.43
N ALA A 70 23.05 30.97 9.73
CA ALA A 70 22.96 30.32 11.04
C ALA A 70 23.66 28.93 11.11
N GLY A 71 24.69 28.72 10.29
CA GLY A 71 25.24 27.40 9.95
C GLY A 71 26.20 26.73 10.95
N ASP A 72 26.81 27.47 11.88
CA ASP A 72 27.85 26.92 12.79
C ASP A 72 27.32 26.59 14.20
N SER A 73 26.00 26.64 14.37
CA SER A 73 25.32 26.41 15.65
C SER A 73 25.32 24.91 16.00
N ALA A 74 25.64 24.54 17.25
CA ALA A 74 25.49 23.16 17.76
C ALA A 74 24.06 22.58 17.55
N GLU A 75 23.06 23.47 17.42
CA GLU A 75 21.68 23.13 17.07
C GLU A 75 21.52 22.59 15.64
N GLY A 76 22.35 23.06 14.69
CA GLY A 76 22.38 22.60 13.30
C GLY A 76 22.87 21.15 13.18
N GLN A 77 23.85 20.74 13.99
CA GLN A 77 24.33 19.36 14.01
C GLN A 77 23.25 18.38 14.55
N MET A 78 22.46 18.80 15.53
CA MET A 78 21.32 18.03 16.05
C MET A 78 20.23 17.83 14.99
N MET A 79 20.02 18.84 14.13
CA MET A 79 19.04 18.80 13.04
C MET A 79 19.42 17.79 11.95
N VAL A 80 20.69 17.74 11.55
CA VAL A 80 21.19 16.79 10.54
C VAL A 80 21.06 15.34 11.05
N ILE A 81 21.44 15.09 12.30
CA ILE A 81 21.31 13.75 12.90
C ILE A 81 19.83 13.33 12.97
N THR A 82 18.94 14.24 13.37
CA THR A 82 17.49 13.96 13.41
C THR A 82 16.92 13.72 12.00
N ALA A 83 17.38 14.46 11.00
CA ALA A 83 16.99 14.26 9.60
C ALA A 83 17.45 12.89 9.08
N ILE A 84 18.66 12.44 9.43
CA ILE A 84 19.17 11.11 9.08
C ILE A 84 18.32 10.02 9.75
N ILE A 85 18.01 10.15 11.04
CA ILE A 85 17.17 9.18 11.76
C ILE A 85 15.77 9.10 11.13
N GLN A 86 15.16 10.24 10.79
CA GLN A 86 13.86 10.27 10.14
C GLN A 86 13.89 9.67 8.72
N ALA A 87 14.95 9.90 7.96
CA ALA A 87 15.16 9.30 6.65
C ALA A 87 15.28 7.77 6.75
N VAL A 88 16.09 7.27 7.67
CA VAL A 88 16.26 5.82 7.91
C VAL A 88 14.97 5.16 8.37
N PHE A 89 14.23 5.81 9.27
CA PHE A 89 12.94 5.30 9.76
C PHE A 89 11.88 5.25 8.65
N SER A 90 11.94 6.16 7.69
CA SER A 90 11.04 6.19 6.52
C SER A 90 11.42 5.16 5.44
N ILE A 91 12.70 4.80 5.33
CA ILE A 91 13.17 3.81 4.34
C ILE A 91 12.57 2.42 4.58
N ILE A 92 12.36 2.02 5.84
CA ILE A 92 11.79 0.70 6.18
C ILE A 92 10.36 0.52 5.64
N PRO A 93 9.39 1.41 5.93
CA PRO A 93 8.06 1.33 5.34
C PRO A 93 8.08 1.56 3.83
N LEU A 94 8.95 2.42 3.28
CA LEU A 94 9.07 2.56 1.82
C LEU A 94 9.53 1.27 1.14
N ALA A 95 10.53 0.59 1.70
CA ALA A 95 11.05 -0.67 1.16
C ALA A 95 9.99 -1.78 1.15
N TRP A 96 9.04 -1.77 2.08
CA TRP A 96 7.91 -2.71 2.12
C TRP A 96 6.70 -2.27 1.29
N VAL A 97 6.44 -0.96 1.21
CA VAL A 97 5.36 -0.38 0.40
C VAL A 97 5.58 -0.64 -1.09
N ILE A 98 6.83 -0.60 -1.57
CA ILE A 98 7.16 -0.85 -2.98
C ILE A 98 6.72 -2.25 -3.47
N PRO A 99 7.13 -3.39 -2.86
CA PRO A 99 6.73 -4.72 -3.31
C PRO A 99 5.21 -4.93 -3.19
N MET A 100 4.57 -4.34 -2.18
CA MET A 100 3.13 -4.42 -2.00
C MET A 100 2.38 -3.63 -3.08
N THR A 101 2.84 -2.41 -3.39
CA THR A 101 2.31 -1.57 -4.49
C THR A 101 2.45 -2.27 -5.83
N VAL A 102 3.60 -2.86 -6.12
CA VAL A 102 3.85 -3.60 -7.37
C VAL A 102 3.01 -4.88 -7.43
N SER A 103 2.82 -5.58 -6.31
CA SER A 103 1.93 -6.75 -6.22
C SER A 103 0.48 -6.37 -6.52
N LEU A 104 -0.01 -5.26 -5.94
CA LEU A 104 -1.34 -4.72 -6.20
C LEU A 104 -1.49 -4.31 -7.67
N SER A 105 -0.50 -3.58 -8.19
CA SER A 105 -0.46 -3.11 -9.59
C SER A 105 -0.51 -4.29 -10.56
N ARG A 106 0.23 -5.37 -10.29
CA ARG A 106 0.19 -6.60 -11.11
C ARG A 106 -1.17 -7.29 -11.02
N LYS A 107 -1.75 -7.43 -9.82
CA LYS A 107 -3.07 -8.05 -9.65
C LYS A 107 -4.18 -7.25 -10.36
N LEU A 108 -4.16 -5.91 -10.27
CA LEU A 108 -5.09 -5.03 -10.98
C LEU A 108 -4.93 -5.10 -12.50
N LYS A 109 -3.68 -5.07 -13.00
CA LYS A 109 -3.39 -5.20 -14.45
C LYS A 109 -3.80 -6.56 -15.00
N ASN A 110 -3.58 -7.64 -14.23
CA ASN A 110 -3.91 -9.00 -14.65
C ASN A 110 -5.38 -9.36 -14.40
N GLY A 111 -6.13 -8.51 -13.68
CA GLY A 111 -7.53 -8.77 -13.33
C GLY A 111 -7.70 -9.98 -12.42
N VAL A 112 -6.69 -10.28 -11.60
CA VAL A 112 -6.72 -11.38 -10.63
C VAL A 112 -7.42 -10.86 -9.37
N PRO A 113 -8.33 -11.64 -8.75
CA PRO A 113 -8.96 -11.24 -7.49
C PRO A 113 -7.89 -10.94 -6.43
N VAL A 114 -8.09 -9.84 -5.71
CA VAL A 114 -7.25 -9.43 -4.57
C VAL A 114 -7.78 -10.10 -3.31
N THR A 115 -6.90 -10.77 -2.57
CA THR A 115 -7.30 -11.45 -1.32
C THR A 115 -7.68 -10.41 -0.27
N THR A 116 -8.65 -10.71 0.59
CA THR A 116 -9.05 -9.81 1.70
C THR A 116 -7.87 -9.50 2.62
N ALA A 117 -6.99 -10.47 2.87
CA ALA A 117 -5.75 -10.28 3.62
C ALA A 117 -4.81 -9.24 2.99
N PHE A 118 -4.73 -9.21 1.66
CA PHE A 118 -3.93 -8.21 0.94
C PHE A 118 -4.50 -6.80 1.15
N LYS A 119 -5.83 -6.65 1.16
CA LYS A 119 -6.52 -5.37 1.43
C LYS A 119 -6.25 -4.87 2.84
N VAL A 120 -6.39 -5.74 3.83
CA VAL A 120 -6.15 -5.43 5.25
C VAL A 120 -4.68 -5.04 5.48
N CYS A 121 -3.73 -5.75 4.87
CA CYS A 121 -2.31 -5.39 4.96
C CYS A 121 -2.04 -4.01 4.33
N THR A 122 -2.70 -3.68 3.22
CA THR A 122 -2.60 -2.35 2.60
C THR A 122 -3.17 -1.25 3.51
N LEU A 123 -4.22 -1.56 4.26
CA LEU A 123 -4.89 -0.64 5.20
C LEU A 123 -4.01 -0.32 6.42
N ILE A 124 -3.33 -1.33 6.98
CA ILE A 124 -2.48 -1.19 8.18
C ILE A 124 -1.12 -0.58 7.86
N PHE A 125 -0.47 -1.01 6.76
CA PHE A 125 0.93 -0.70 6.50
C PHE A 125 1.15 0.44 5.50
N VAL A 126 0.16 0.76 4.68
CA VAL A 126 0.35 1.70 3.57
C VAL A 126 -0.49 2.95 3.78
N ASN A 127 -1.82 2.82 3.77
CA ASN A 127 -2.72 3.95 3.96
C ASN A 127 -4.14 3.48 4.24
N LEU A 128 -4.76 4.01 5.28
CA LEU A 128 -6.15 3.75 5.64
C LEU A 128 -7.11 4.07 4.47
N LEU A 129 -6.87 5.18 3.76
CA LEU A 129 -7.72 5.62 2.65
C LEU A 129 -7.67 4.65 1.46
N SER A 130 -6.47 4.28 1.01
CA SER A 130 -6.30 3.28 -0.06
C SER A 130 -6.88 1.93 0.33
N GLY A 131 -6.74 1.54 1.61
CA GLY A 131 -7.30 0.31 2.16
C GLY A 131 -8.83 0.27 2.19
N ILE A 132 -9.49 1.34 2.65
CA ILE A 132 -10.95 1.45 2.65
C ILE A 132 -11.49 1.45 1.22
N LEU A 133 -10.84 2.18 0.30
CA LEU A 133 -11.21 2.16 -1.12
C LEU A 133 -11.12 0.74 -1.71
N LEU A 134 -10.10 -0.02 -1.33
CA LEU A 134 -9.95 -1.43 -1.73
C LEU A 134 -10.95 -2.35 -1.02
N LEU A 135 -11.43 -2.04 0.18
CA LEU A 135 -12.47 -2.84 0.84
C LEU A 135 -13.87 -2.56 0.28
N CYS A 136 -14.15 -1.31 -0.09
CA CYS A 136 -15.39 -0.93 -0.76
C CYS A 136 -15.43 -1.36 -2.22
N MET A 137 -14.32 -1.83 -2.79
CA MET A 137 -14.37 -2.48 -4.09
C MET A 137 -15.19 -3.76 -3.93
N LYS A 138 -16.31 -3.83 -4.65
CA LYS A 138 -17.18 -5.00 -4.65
C LYS A 138 -16.36 -6.20 -5.14
N ASP A 139 -15.99 -7.08 -4.20
CA ASP A 139 -15.49 -8.40 -4.53
C ASP A 139 -16.68 -9.16 -5.08
N ASN A 140 -16.67 -9.34 -6.39
CA ASN A 140 -17.59 -10.25 -7.07
C ASN A 140 -16.99 -11.64 -6.95
#